data_AF-A0A016W7U3-F1
#
_entry.id   AF-A0A016W7U3-F1
#
_cell.length_a   1.000
_cell.length_b   1.000
_cell.length_c   1.000
_cell.angle_alpha   90.00
_cell.angle_beta   90.00
_cell.angle_gamma   90.00
#
_symmetry.space_group_name_H-M   'P 1'
#
loop_
_entity.id
_entity.type
_entity.pdbx_description
1 polymer ?
#
loop_
_entity_poly.entity_id
_entity_poly.type
_entity_poly.pdbx_seq_one_letter_code
_entity_poly.pdbx_strand_id
1 'polypeptide(L)'
;MGTAPLLLLAVIGIVVSSDPPLSDHCYTCLITVTGMKAYPESSPDLPMSFIEEFTCNLARNHTKRDIHYQLCQAIIEEIKLNGLQEEIRGLTNQPSTKTANFCKKKLSVPFCNEL
;
A
#
# COMPACT_ATOMS: atom_id res chain seq x y z
N MET A 1 48.93 -9.75 -2.17
CA MET A 1 48.15 -8.67 -1.53
C MET A 1 47.28 -8.06 -2.60
N GLY A 2 45.96 -8.21 -2.49
CA GLY A 2 44.99 -7.65 -3.43
C GLY A 2 43.65 -7.59 -2.72
N THR A 3 43.39 -6.48 -2.05
CA THR A 3 42.13 -6.22 -1.36
C THR A 3 41.06 -5.91 -2.41
N ALA A 4 40.13 -6.85 -2.62
CA ALA A 4 38.90 -6.59 -3.36
C ALA A 4 37.98 -5.71 -2.49
N PRO A 5 37.52 -4.54 -2.97
CA PRO A 5 36.57 -3.74 -2.21
C PRO A 5 35.18 -4.38 -2.32
N LEU A 6 34.57 -4.60 -1.14
CA LEU A 6 33.16 -4.93 -0.97
C LEU A 6 32.29 -3.87 -1.66
N LEU A 7 31.57 -4.26 -2.72
CA LEU A 7 30.43 -3.50 -3.25
C LEU A 7 29.20 -3.79 -2.39
N LEU A 8 29.22 -3.19 -1.20
CA LEU A 8 28.05 -2.91 -0.38
C LEU A 8 27.79 -1.41 -0.50
N LEU A 9 26.51 -1.04 -0.59
CA LEU A 9 25.96 0.32 -0.47
C LEU A 9 25.77 1.10 -1.78
N ALA A 10 24.57 0.93 -2.33
CA ALA A 10 23.72 2.09 -2.61
C ALA A 10 22.27 1.70 -2.30
N VAL A 11 21.99 1.59 -1.00
CA VAL A 11 20.68 1.92 -0.42
C VAL A 11 20.20 3.17 -1.16
N ILE A 12 19.08 3.07 -1.86
CA ILE A 12 18.50 4.15 -2.64
C ILE A 12 18.11 5.24 -1.64
N GLY A 13 19.05 6.14 -1.38
CA GLY A 13 18.81 7.42 -0.75
C GLY A 13 18.07 8.29 -1.74
N ILE A 14 16.74 8.16 -1.77
CA ILE A 14 15.89 9.24 -2.25
C ILE A 14 15.87 10.28 -1.13
N VAL A 15 16.42 11.43 -1.50
CA VAL A 15 16.59 12.67 -0.76
C VAL A 15 15.30 13.09 -0.03
N VAL A 16 15.49 13.54 1.21
CA VAL A 16 14.53 14.15 2.15
C VAL A 16 13.38 14.90 1.48
N SER A 17 12.16 14.42 1.67
CA SER A 17 10.97 15.26 1.62
C SER A 17 9.95 14.71 2.61
N SER A 18 9.96 15.27 3.82
CA SER A 18 8.85 15.22 4.78
C SER A 18 7.97 13.98 4.67
N ASP A 19 8.44 12.88 5.28
CA ASP A 19 7.61 11.68 5.46
C ASP A 19 6.20 12.15 5.82
N PRO A 20 5.19 11.81 5.00
CA PRO A 20 3.81 12.02 5.39
C PRO A 20 3.67 11.49 6.82
N PRO A 21 3.02 12.25 7.74
CA PRO A 21 2.80 11.74 9.09
C PRO A 21 2.29 10.29 8.99
N LEU A 22 2.70 9.40 9.89
CA LEU A 22 2.29 7.98 9.88
C LEU A 22 0.78 7.78 9.65
N SER A 23 -0.04 8.78 10.01
CA SER A 23 -1.46 8.88 9.66
C SER A 23 -1.75 8.77 8.16
N ASP A 24 -0.96 9.42 7.31
CA ASP A 24 -1.20 9.54 5.86
C ASP A 24 -0.76 8.26 5.12
N HIS A 25 0.29 7.60 5.60
CA HIS A 25 0.68 6.27 5.13
C HIS A 25 -0.32 5.19 5.58
N CYS A 26 -0.76 5.23 6.85
CA CYS A 26 -1.85 4.37 7.33
C CYS A 26 -3.10 4.57 6.46
N TYR A 27 -3.47 5.82 6.20
CA TYR A 27 -4.64 6.15 5.38
C TYR A 27 -4.52 5.65 3.94
N THR A 28 -3.32 5.73 3.36
CA THR A 28 -3.05 5.15 2.02
C THR A 28 -3.29 3.65 2.03
N CYS A 29 -2.76 2.94 3.02
CA CYS A 29 -3.03 1.51 3.15
C CYS A 29 -4.52 1.22 3.33
N LEU A 30 -5.23 1.98 4.16
CA LEU A 30 -6.67 1.82 4.37
C LEU A 30 -7.45 2.01 3.06
N ILE A 31 -7.15 3.05 2.27
CA ILE A 31 -7.76 3.24 0.95
C ILE A 31 -7.43 2.06 0.04
N THR A 32 -6.16 1.68 -0.07
CA THR A 32 -5.71 0.63 -0.97
C THR A 32 -6.42 -0.69 -0.66
N VAL A 33 -6.38 -1.14 0.59
CA VAL A 33 -7.00 -2.40 1.00
C VAL A 33 -8.52 -2.35 0.85
N THR A 34 -9.15 -1.22 1.19
CA THR A 34 -10.61 -1.07 1.04
C THR A 34 -11.02 -1.06 -0.43
N GLY A 35 -10.27 -0.38 -1.31
CA GLY A 35 -10.55 -0.33 -2.75
C GLY A 35 -10.37 -1.70 -3.40
N MET A 36 -9.28 -2.39 -3.08
CA MET A 36 -9.00 -3.76 -3.56
C MET A 36 -10.01 -4.79 -3.05
N LYS A 37 -10.72 -4.50 -1.96
CA LYS A 37 -11.84 -5.30 -1.46
C LYS A 37 -13.15 -4.92 -2.16
N ALA A 38 -13.56 -3.65 -2.06
CA ALA A 38 -14.90 -3.22 -2.39
C ALA A 38 -15.15 -3.15 -3.90
N TYR A 39 -14.19 -2.66 -4.69
CA TYR A 39 -14.41 -2.41 -6.12
C TYR A 39 -14.55 -3.67 -6.98
N PRO A 40 -13.77 -4.75 -6.75
CA PRO A 40 -14.00 -6.00 -7.48
C PRO A 40 -15.38 -6.60 -7.20
N GLU A 41 -15.97 -6.37 -6.03
CA GLU A 41 -17.32 -6.84 -5.70
C GLU A 41 -18.42 -5.97 -6.30
N SER A 42 -18.25 -4.65 -6.26
CA SER A 42 -19.24 -3.73 -6.82
C SER A 42 -19.20 -3.64 -8.34
N SER A 43 -18.08 -4.03 -8.95
CA SER A 43 -17.83 -3.87 -10.38
C SER A 43 -17.01 -5.04 -10.94
N PRO A 44 -17.56 -6.27 -10.91
CA PRO A 44 -16.83 -7.49 -11.29
C PRO A 44 -16.43 -7.54 -12.77
N ASP A 45 -17.10 -6.75 -13.61
CA ASP A 45 -16.81 -6.68 -15.05
C ASP A 45 -15.60 -5.78 -15.37
N LEU A 46 -15.13 -4.99 -14.41
CA LEU A 46 -13.97 -4.13 -14.60
C LEU A 46 -12.67 -4.94 -14.49
N PRO A 47 -11.69 -4.69 -15.37
CA PRO A 47 -10.40 -5.33 -15.25
C PRO A 47 -9.70 -4.90 -13.95
N MET A 48 -9.03 -5.84 -13.28
CA MET A 48 -8.30 -5.56 -12.04
C MET A 48 -7.29 -4.42 -12.19
N SER A 49 -6.64 -4.30 -13.34
CA SER A 49 -5.71 -3.18 -13.61
C SER A 49 -6.38 -1.81 -13.53
N PHE A 50 -7.63 -1.69 -13.98
CA PHE A 50 -8.40 -0.45 -13.85
C PHE A 50 -8.76 -0.18 -12.39
N ILE A 51 -9.15 -1.21 -11.64
CA ILE A 51 -9.47 -1.09 -10.20
C ILE A 51 -8.25 -0.62 -9.40
N GLU A 52 -7.08 -1.17 -9.70
CA GLU A 52 -5.80 -0.80 -9.08
C GLU A 52 -5.44 0.66 -9.39
N GLU A 53 -5.51 1.04 -10.67
CA GLU A 53 -5.24 2.42 -11.09
C GLU A 53 -6.23 3.41 -10.45
N PHE A 54 -7.52 3.08 -10.45
CA PHE A 54 -8.55 3.90 -9.83
C PHE A 54 -8.29 4.09 -8.32
N THR A 55 -7.97 2.99 -7.64
CA THR A 55 -7.66 2.99 -6.20
C THR A 55 -6.43 3.86 -5.89
N CYS A 56 -5.36 3.75 -6.66
CA CYS A 56 -4.16 4.56 -6.44
C CYS A 56 -4.34 6.03 -6.82
N ASN A 57 -5.15 6.32 -7.85
CA ASN A 57 -5.57 7.69 -8.14
C ASN A 57 -6.39 8.28 -6.98
N LEU A 58 -7.22 7.49 -6.30
CA LEU A 58 -7.95 7.90 -5.11
C LEU A 58 -7.00 8.30 -3.97
N ALA A 59 -6.00 7.46 -3.68
CA ALA A 59 -4.99 7.71 -2.67
C ALA A 59 -4.16 8.98 -2.95
N ARG A 60 -3.76 9.17 -4.22
CA ARG A 60 -3.09 10.40 -4.68
C ARG A 60 -3.96 11.64 -4.48
N ASN A 61 -5.22 11.57 -4.88
CA ASN A 61 -6.13 12.71 -4.83
C ASN A 61 -6.47 13.14 -3.40
N HIS A 62 -6.55 12.18 -2.48
CA HIS A 62 -6.82 12.47 -1.07
C HIS A 62 -5.70 13.31 -0.43
N THR A 63 -4.45 12.96 -0.72
CA THR A 63 -3.26 13.58 -0.09
C THR A 63 -2.65 14.70 -0.93
N LYS A 64 -3.09 14.84 -2.19
CA LYS A 64 -2.53 15.75 -3.21
C LYS A 64 -1.03 15.57 -3.42
N ARG A 65 -0.55 14.32 -3.35
CA ARG A 65 0.87 13.97 -3.39
C ARG A 65 1.10 12.65 -4.14
N ASP A 66 2.03 12.65 -5.10
CA ASP A 66 2.34 11.47 -5.93
C ASP A 66 2.95 10.32 -5.14
N ILE A 67 3.58 10.58 -4.01
CA ILE A 67 4.16 9.51 -3.17
C ILE A 67 3.10 8.52 -2.68
N HIS A 68 1.84 8.93 -2.51
CA HIS A 68 0.76 8.04 -2.12
C HIS A 68 0.24 7.18 -3.27
N TYR A 69 0.41 7.63 -4.52
CA TYR A 69 0.17 6.80 -5.69
C TYR A 69 1.19 5.65 -5.73
N GLN A 70 2.48 5.99 -5.59
CA GLN A 70 3.58 5.01 -5.59
C GLN A 70 3.46 4.04 -4.41
N LEU A 71 3.14 4.56 -3.22
CA LEU A 71 2.91 3.73 -2.05
C LEU A 71 1.71 2.78 -2.24
N CYS A 72 0.62 3.26 -2.83
CA CYS A 72 -0.51 2.41 -3.18
C CYS A 72 -0.11 1.28 -4.14
N GLN A 73 0.67 1.58 -5.19
CA GLN A 73 1.16 0.58 -6.12
C GLN A 73 2.03 -0.48 -5.42
N ALA A 74 2.95 -0.04 -4.55
CA ALA A 74 3.80 -0.94 -3.78
C ALA A 74 2.98 -1.86 -2.86
N ILE A 75 1.94 -1.34 -2.20
CA ILE A 75 1.05 -2.14 -1.36
C ILE A 75 0.28 -3.18 -2.20
N ILE A 76 -0.24 -2.78 -3.37
CA ILE A 76 -0.96 -3.71 -4.28
C ILE A 76 -0.03 -4.82 -4.77
N GLU A 77 1.19 -4.47 -5.17
CA GLU A 77 2.20 -5.43 -5.60
C GLU A 77 2.54 -6.40 -4.47
N GLU A 78 2.75 -5.90 -3.25
CA GLU A 78 3.01 -6.74 -2.09
C GLU A 78 1.86 -7.71 -1.80
N ILE A 79 0.60 -7.22 -1.83
CA ILE A 79 -0.60 -8.06 -1.67
C ILE A 79 -0.60 -9.21 -2.69
N LYS A 80 -0.23 -8.92 -3.94
CA LYS A 80 -0.20 -9.91 -5.02
C LYS A 80 0.90 -10.93 -4.82
N LEU A 81 2.12 -10.48 -4.54
CA LEU A 81 3.29 -11.33 -4.35
C LEU A 81 3.14 -12.23 -3.13
N ASN A 82 2.50 -11.76 -2.07
CA ASN A 82 2.30 -12.50 -0.82
C ASN A 82 0.99 -13.31 -0.77
N GLY A 83 0.18 -13.30 -1.83
CA GLY A 83 -1.05 -14.09 -1.88
C GLY A 83 -2.13 -13.63 -0.88
N LEU A 84 -2.18 -12.35 -0.53
CA LEU A 84 -3.06 -11.82 0.54
C LEU A 84 -4.50 -11.50 0.05
N GLN A 85 -4.85 -11.85 -1.19
CA GLN A 85 -6.15 -11.50 -1.78
C GLN A 85 -7.33 -12.12 -1.03
N GLU A 86 -7.22 -13.38 -0.60
CA GLU A 86 -8.29 -14.03 0.19
C GLU A 86 -8.46 -13.40 1.58
N GLU A 87 -7.36 -12.95 2.20
CA GLU A 87 -7.44 -12.23 3.47
C GLU A 87 -8.19 -10.91 3.29
N ILE A 88 -7.91 -10.18 2.20
CA ILE A 88 -8.61 -8.94 1.85
C ILE A 88 -10.10 -9.19 1.58
N ARG A 89 -10.45 -10.29 0.91
CA ARG A 89 -11.86 -10.69 0.71
C ARG A 89 -12.62 -10.91 2.01
N GLY A 90 -11.94 -11.28 3.10
CA GLY A 90 -12.53 -11.41 4.43
C GLY A 90 -12.75 -10.09 5.19
N LEU A 91 -12.30 -8.96 4.63
CA LEU A 91 -12.44 -7.64 5.25
C LEU A 91 -13.79 -6.97 4.93
N THR A 92 -14.00 -5.80 5.51
CA THR A 92 -15.19 -4.96 5.28
C THR A 92 -15.00 -4.06 4.07
N ASN A 93 -16.09 -3.71 3.39
CA ASN A 93 -16.08 -2.79 2.23
C ASN A 93 -15.89 -1.31 2.63
N GLN A 94 -15.52 -1.06 3.88
CA GLN A 94 -15.26 0.26 4.46
C GLN A 94 -14.03 0.16 5.38
N PRO A 95 -13.31 1.27 5.62
CA PRO A 95 -12.24 1.30 6.61
C PRO A 95 -12.75 0.84 7.98
N SER A 96 -12.09 -0.16 8.57
CA SER A 96 -12.45 -0.69 9.88
C SER A 96 -11.20 -1.06 10.67
N THR A 97 -11.37 -1.38 11.96
CA THR A 97 -10.29 -1.91 12.80
C THR A 97 -9.68 -3.19 12.22
N LYS A 98 -10.45 -3.99 11.47
CA LYS A 98 -9.90 -5.17 10.77
C LYS A 98 -8.97 -4.76 9.64
N THR A 99 -9.36 -3.77 8.84
CA THR A 99 -8.53 -3.21 7.76
C THR A 99 -7.27 -2.54 8.32
N ALA A 100 -7.38 -1.79 9.42
CA ALA A 100 -6.22 -1.20 10.11
C ALA A 100 -5.26 -2.27 10.66
N ASN A 101 -5.80 -3.35 11.24
CA ASN A 101 -4.99 -4.48 11.71
C ASN A 101 -4.28 -5.21 10.57
N PHE A 102 -4.93 -5.34 9.40
CA PHE A 102 -4.28 -5.85 8.19
C PHE A 102 -3.09 -4.96 7.82
N CYS A 103 -3.31 -3.64 7.71
CA CYS A 103 -2.27 -2.65 7.42
C CYS A 103 -1.13 -2.61 8.44
N LYS A 104 -1.38 -3.03 9.68
CA LYS A 104 -0.37 -3.11 10.75
C LYS A 104 0.44 -4.42 10.72
N LYS A 105 -0.20 -5.55 10.39
CA LYS A 105 0.36 -6.89 10.70
C LYS A 105 0.65 -7.77 9.48
N LYS A 106 0.01 -7.49 8.35
CA LYS A 106 0.04 -8.38 7.17
C LYS A 106 0.96 -7.91 6.07
N LEU A 107 1.36 -6.65 6.12
CA LEU A 107 2.33 -6.05 5.21
C LEU A 107 3.71 -5.99 5.87
N SER A 108 4.74 -5.92 5.05
CA SER A 108 6.16 -5.84 5.41
C SER A 108 6.47 -4.60 6.24
N VAL A 109 5.75 -3.52 5.97
CA VAL A 109 5.80 -2.27 6.72
C VAL A 109 4.51 -2.13 7.55
N PRO A 110 4.63 -1.88 8.88
CA PRO A 110 3.46 -1.61 9.71
C PRO A 110 2.95 -0.18 9.45
N PHE A 111 2.04 -0.02 8.50
CA PHE A 111 1.55 1.31 8.09
C PHE A 111 0.69 2.01 9.14
N CYS A 112 -0.01 1.25 9.99
CA CYS A 112 -0.89 1.78 11.02
C CYS A 112 -0.38 1.42 12.43
N ASN A 113 -0.48 2.38 13.36
CA ASN A 113 -0.25 2.17 14.79
C ASN A 113 -1.55 1.81 15.52
N GLU A 114 -1.48 1.59 16.83
CA GLU A 114 -2.66 1.31 17.65
C GLU A 114 -3.71 2.43 17.49
N LEU A 115 -4.94 2.04 17.11
CA LEU A 115 -6.13 2.89 17.06
C LEU A 115 -6.78 2.96 18.43
#